data_AF-A0A946YX73-F1
#
_entry.id   AF-A0A946YX73-F1
#
_cell.length_a   1.000
_cell.length_b   1.000
_cell.length_c   1.000
_cell.angle_alpha   90.00
_cell.angle_beta   90.00
_cell.angle_gamma   90.00
#
_symmetry.space_group_name_H-M   'P 1'
#
loop_
_entity.id
_entity.type
_entity.pdbx_description
1 polymer ?
#
loop_
_entity_poly.entity_id
_entity_poly.type
_entity_poly.pdbx_seq_one_letter_code
_entity_poly.pdbx_strand_id
1 'polypeptide(L)'
;FEELLAERGAAIDGTVVSTTVAPTTTSTTAPPDTTSSTVASSTTTTTTTTTIPFGALPVLDDELAERIYRANGEAIARIVIPAIDVRKVVVEGVKVEDLRNGPGHYKSTRIPGHKGNSGVAGHRTTYGAPFNRIDELLPGDEINVRTVQGFFTYRVMSAAEAFAPEIIGQLDYTVPEESKAGGHIIVQPADTWVLGDFGDDRLTLTACHPKLSAARRIIVAAELVSDPVLSSPPPPADYIAADSLATEDVDESEATGVVDEDEVVDEENDASGGVAQPAEPPPVSEAANIVADDLLDEGLNGERGALRPAILWGLAAIAVYVAFKELGRRWRMWPAIVLGIAPVVVLMALSFEKIDRFLPAG
;
A
#
# COMPACT_ATOMS: atom_id res chain seq x y z
N PHE A 1 14.01 -9.96 2.13
CA PHE A 1 13.33 -10.24 3.41
C PHE A 1 13.70 -11.61 3.97
N GLU A 2 13.53 -12.73 3.24
CA GLU A 2 13.96 -14.05 3.73
C GLU A 2 15.47 -14.11 4.03
N GLU A 3 16.29 -13.42 3.23
CA GLU A 3 17.73 -13.25 3.50
C GLU A 3 17.99 -12.52 4.83
N LEU A 4 17.27 -11.41 5.10
CA LEU A 4 17.34 -10.67 6.37
C LEU A 4 16.92 -11.51 7.58
N LEU A 5 15.95 -12.41 7.39
CA LEU A 5 15.54 -13.36 8.43
C LEU A 5 16.59 -14.44 8.64
N ALA A 6 17.24 -14.92 7.57
CA ALA A 6 18.29 -15.93 7.62
C ALA A 6 19.54 -15.40 8.33
N GLU A 7 19.93 -14.15 8.09
CA GLU A 7 21.07 -13.49 8.77
C GLU A 7 20.85 -13.39 10.29
N ARG A 8 19.62 -13.08 10.75
CA ARG A 8 19.32 -13.12 12.20
C ARG A 8 19.25 -14.54 12.75
N GLY A 9 18.69 -15.49 11.99
CA GLY A 9 18.67 -16.90 12.34
C GLY A 9 20.06 -17.47 12.64
N ALA A 10 21.06 -17.06 11.86
CA ALA A 10 22.46 -17.42 12.08
C ALA A 10 23.09 -16.73 13.31
N ALA A 11 22.66 -15.51 13.67
CA ALA A 11 23.16 -14.79 14.84
C ALA A 11 22.58 -15.31 16.18
N ILE A 12 21.40 -15.95 16.17
CA ILE A 12 20.77 -16.54 17.36
C ILE A 12 21.14 -18.02 17.58
N ASP A 13 21.52 -18.74 16.53
CA ASP A 13 21.92 -20.15 16.61
C ASP A 13 23.45 -20.27 16.53
N GLY A 14 24.10 -20.07 17.68
CA GLY A 14 25.55 -20.04 17.84
C GLY A 14 26.25 -21.27 17.26
N THR A 15 26.61 -21.19 15.98
CA THR A 15 27.48 -22.18 15.36
C THR A 15 28.91 -21.84 15.76
N VAL A 16 29.39 -22.52 16.80
CA VAL A 16 30.77 -22.48 17.26
C VAL A 16 31.66 -22.97 16.12
N VAL A 17 32.21 -22.07 15.31
CA VAL A 17 33.34 -22.39 14.43
C VAL A 17 34.56 -22.55 15.33
N SER A 18 34.75 -23.77 15.83
CA SER A 18 35.96 -24.18 16.54
C SER A 18 37.12 -24.14 15.57
N THR A 19 37.89 -23.04 15.58
CA THR A 19 39.20 -23.00 14.94
C THR A 19 40.20 -23.53 15.97
N THR A 20 40.62 -24.78 15.78
CA THR A 20 41.65 -25.44 16.58
C THR A 20 42.97 -24.67 16.45
N VAL A 21 43.44 -24.10 17.55
CA VAL A 21 44.85 -23.71 17.70
C VAL A 21 45.47 -24.65 18.74
N ALA A 22 46.54 -25.34 18.34
CA ALA A 22 47.21 -26.37 19.11
C ALA A 22 47.75 -25.85 20.46
N PRO A 23 47.77 -26.66 21.53
CA PRO A 23 48.36 -26.26 22.79
C PRO A 23 49.89 -26.36 22.75
N THR A 24 50.58 -25.25 22.99
CA THR A 24 52.01 -25.26 23.33
C THR A 24 52.16 -25.67 24.79
N THR A 25 52.77 -26.82 25.01
CA THR A 25 53.14 -27.34 26.34
C THR A 25 54.36 -26.61 26.89
N THR A 26 54.28 -26.13 28.13
CA THR A 26 55.47 -25.84 28.94
C THR A 26 55.37 -26.60 30.26
N SER A 27 56.34 -27.50 30.47
CA SER A 27 56.53 -28.30 31.68
C SER A 27 57.44 -27.58 32.67
N THR A 28 57.13 -27.62 33.97
CA THR A 28 58.10 -27.49 35.06
C THR A 28 57.69 -28.36 36.26
N THR A 29 58.68 -28.98 36.89
CA THR A 29 58.67 -30.25 37.64
C THR A 29 58.90 -30.08 39.16
N ALA A 30 58.06 -30.72 40.00
CA ALA A 30 58.26 -31.39 41.33
C ALA A 30 58.98 -30.62 42.51
N PRO A 31 58.94 -31.04 43.82
CA PRO A 31 58.70 -32.38 44.40
C PRO A 31 57.82 -32.42 45.71
N PRO A 32 57.64 -33.59 46.37
CA PRO A 32 56.56 -33.84 47.33
C PRO A 32 57.01 -33.73 48.80
N ASP A 33 56.10 -33.38 49.71
CA ASP A 33 56.21 -33.78 51.12
C ASP A 33 54.86 -33.79 51.90
N THR A 34 54.61 -34.97 52.45
CA THR A 34 53.95 -35.45 53.67
C THR A 34 53.12 -34.53 54.62
N THR A 35 51.93 -35.06 55.00
CA THR A 35 51.15 -34.94 56.27
C THR A 35 50.29 -33.70 56.64
N SER A 36 48.98 -33.98 56.78
CA SER A 36 48.01 -33.60 57.84
C SER A 36 47.70 -32.11 58.17
N SER A 37 46.49 -31.65 57.81
CA SER A 37 45.54 -31.00 58.73
C SER A 37 44.25 -30.56 58.04
N THR A 38 43.13 -30.97 58.63
CA THR A 38 41.79 -30.41 58.47
C THR A 38 41.77 -28.95 58.96
N VAL A 39 41.10 -28.04 58.23
CA VAL A 39 40.17 -26.99 58.72
C VAL A 39 39.75 -26.07 57.54
N ALA A 40 38.45 -25.77 57.52
CA ALA A 40 37.66 -24.83 56.72
C ALA A 40 38.36 -23.73 55.89
N SER A 41 37.81 -23.45 54.70
CA SER A 41 37.23 -22.14 54.36
C SER A 41 36.72 -22.11 52.92
N SER A 42 35.44 -21.77 52.78
CA SER A 42 34.81 -21.22 51.58
C SER A 42 35.43 -19.86 51.23
N THR A 43 35.92 -19.65 50.01
CA THR A 43 35.71 -18.36 49.31
C THR A 43 36.15 -18.40 47.83
N THR A 44 35.26 -17.82 47.02
CA THR A 44 35.52 -16.97 45.84
C THR A 44 36.04 -17.62 44.56
N THR A 45 35.10 -18.03 43.71
CA THR A 45 35.30 -17.95 42.25
C THR A 45 35.53 -16.49 41.89
N THR A 46 36.73 -16.15 41.43
CA THR A 46 37.08 -14.84 40.90
C THR A 46 36.29 -14.60 39.62
N THR A 47 35.18 -13.88 39.70
CA THR A 47 34.60 -13.20 38.54
C THR A 47 35.58 -12.10 38.16
N THR A 48 36.31 -12.28 37.07
CA THR A 48 37.02 -11.17 36.44
C THR A 48 35.97 -10.23 35.86
N THR A 49 35.58 -9.24 36.64
CA THR A 49 34.86 -8.06 36.15
C THR A 49 35.80 -7.31 35.23
N THR A 50 35.71 -7.58 33.93
CA THR A 50 36.18 -6.63 32.92
C THR A 50 35.25 -5.42 32.99
N THR A 51 35.71 -4.38 33.68
CA THR A 51 35.12 -3.04 33.58
C THR A 51 35.28 -2.58 32.14
N ILE A 52 34.23 -2.75 31.34
CA ILE A 52 34.12 -2.05 30.06
C ILE A 52 33.94 -0.57 30.39
N PRO A 53 34.80 0.34 29.89
CA PRO A 53 34.54 1.76 30.02
C PRO A 53 33.19 2.06 29.37
N PHE A 54 32.32 2.76 30.09
CA PHE A 54 31.02 3.22 29.59
C PHE A 54 31.25 4.20 28.43
N GLY A 55 31.30 3.67 27.21
CA GLY A 55 31.62 4.44 26.01
C GLY A 55 32.27 3.61 24.91
N ALA A 56 31.55 2.61 24.38
CA ALA A 56 31.67 2.12 23.00
C ALA A 56 30.76 0.89 22.79
N LEU A 57 29.48 1.12 22.44
CA LEU A 57 28.71 0.22 21.56
C LEU A 57 27.66 1.03 20.76
N PRO A 58 28.06 1.87 19.79
CA PRO A 58 27.15 2.49 18.82
C PRO A 58 26.98 1.66 17.53
N VAL A 59 27.37 0.38 17.51
CA VAL A 59 27.33 -0.43 16.27
C VAL A 59 26.08 -1.30 16.20
N LEU A 60 25.62 -1.83 17.34
CA LEU A 60 24.47 -2.74 17.39
C LEU A 60 23.12 -2.00 17.30
N ASP A 61 23.08 -0.77 17.75
CA ASP A 61 21.92 0.13 17.66
C ASP A 61 21.77 0.72 16.26
N ASP A 62 22.87 1.19 15.63
CA ASP A 62 22.85 1.72 14.27
C ASP A 62 22.51 0.66 13.22
N GLU A 63 23.12 -0.54 13.29
CA GLU A 63 22.81 -1.64 12.37
C GLU A 63 21.36 -2.12 12.53
N LEU A 64 20.86 -2.15 13.77
CA LEU A 64 19.46 -2.49 14.03
C LEU A 64 18.52 -1.38 13.54
N ALA A 65 18.90 -0.11 13.67
CA ALA A 65 18.14 1.03 13.18
C ALA A 65 17.99 0.95 11.66
N GLU A 66 19.07 0.70 10.92
CA GLU A 66 19.04 0.55 9.46
C GLU A 66 18.17 -0.64 9.00
N ARG A 67 18.05 -1.69 9.82
CA ARG A 67 17.20 -2.84 9.52
C ARG A 67 15.72 -2.62 9.84
N ILE A 68 15.42 -1.79 10.84
CA ILE A 68 14.05 -1.45 11.24
C ILE A 68 13.49 -0.34 10.34
N TYR A 69 14.28 0.72 10.16
CA TYR A 69 13.92 1.95 9.48
C TYR A 69 14.41 1.91 8.04
N ARG A 70 13.54 1.44 7.13
CA ARG A 70 13.88 1.17 5.73
C ARG A 70 13.54 2.33 4.78
N ALA A 71 14.15 2.35 3.61
CA ALA A 71 13.77 3.30 2.56
C ALA A 71 12.39 2.97 1.96
N ASN A 72 11.74 3.93 1.31
CA ASN A 72 10.45 3.69 0.63
C ASN A 72 10.57 2.53 -0.38
N GLY A 73 9.55 1.69 -0.44
CA GLY A 73 9.47 0.52 -1.31
C GLY A 73 10.23 -0.71 -0.80
N GLU A 74 11.05 -0.58 0.25
CA GLU A 74 11.78 -1.70 0.83
C GLU A 74 10.93 -2.52 1.80
N ALA A 75 11.18 -3.82 1.86
CA ALA A 75 10.43 -4.74 2.70
C ALA A 75 10.77 -4.59 4.19
N ILE A 76 9.76 -4.33 5.02
CA ILE A 76 9.89 -4.21 6.48
C ILE A 76 9.31 -5.41 7.25
N ALA A 77 8.28 -6.05 6.69
CA ALA A 77 7.55 -7.10 7.38
C ALA A 77 6.90 -8.09 6.41
N ARG A 78 6.43 -9.22 6.93
CA ARG A 78 5.45 -10.09 6.27
C ARG A 78 4.16 -10.08 7.10
N ILE A 79 3.04 -9.80 6.44
CA ILE A 79 1.70 -9.84 7.03
C ILE A 79 0.94 -11.07 6.55
N VAL A 80 0.29 -11.76 7.48
CA VAL A 80 -0.57 -12.91 7.24
C VAL A 80 -1.91 -12.70 7.93
N ILE A 81 -3.00 -12.71 7.16
CA ILE A 81 -4.37 -12.56 7.67
C ILE A 81 -5.19 -13.75 7.16
N PRO A 82 -5.32 -14.83 7.96
CA PRO A 82 -5.95 -16.07 7.50
C PRO A 82 -7.40 -15.89 7.04
N ALA A 83 -8.20 -15.09 7.76
CA ALA A 83 -9.63 -14.90 7.48
C ALA A 83 -9.92 -14.40 6.05
N ILE A 84 -8.99 -13.63 5.48
CA ILE A 84 -9.12 -13.03 4.14
C ILE A 84 -8.07 -13.52 3.14
N ASP A 85 -7.35 -14.60 3.48
CA ASP A 85 -6.28 -15.23 2.69
C ASP A 85 -5.14 -14.28 2.26
N VAL A 86 -4.74 -13.37 3.15
CA VAL A 86 -3.61 -12.47 2.90
C VAL A 86 -2.32 -13.13 3.35
N ARG A 87 -1.34 -13.20 2.45
CA ARG A 87 0.07 -13.51 2.74
C ARG A 87 0.95 -12.62 1.87
N LYS A 88 1.42 -11.50 2.43
CA LYS A 88 2.11 -10.44 1.66
C LYS A 88 3.32 -9.89 2.40
N VAL A 89 4.27 -9.37 1.64
CA VAL A 89 5.35 -8.55 2.18
C VAL A 89 4.83 -7.13 2.31
N VAL A 90 5.03 -6.53 3.49
CA VAL A 90 4.77 -5.12 3.74
C VAL A 90 6.03 -4.34 3.41
N VAL A 91 5.87 -3.29 2.60
CA VAL A 91 6.95 -2.35 2.26
C VAL A 91 6.84 -1.10 3.11
N GLU A 92 7.92 -0.35 3.24
CA GLU A 92 7.88 0.99 3.84
C GLU A 92 7.37 2.01 2.82
N GLY A 93 6.55 2.97 3.26
CA GLY A 93 5.99 4.00 2.40
C GLY A 93 4.63 3.63 1.80
N VAL A 94 3.86 4.65 1.46
CA VAL A 94 2.46 4.53 0.98
C VAL A 94 2.23 5.26 -0.34
N LYS A 95 3.30 5.61 -1.06
CA LYS A 95 3.19 6.21 -2.38
C LYS A 95 2.75 5.17 -3.41
N VAL A 96 2.34 5.65 -4.59
CA VAL A 96 1.77 4.77 -5.63
C VAL A 96 2.78 3.71 -6.07
N GLU A 97 4.05 4.09 -6.19
CA GLU A 97 5.18 3.22 -6.52
C GLU A 97 5.44 2.16 -5.44
N ASP A 98 5.29 2.51 -4.16
CA ASP A 98 5.49 1.60 -3.03
C ASP A 98 4.38 0.55 -3.00
N LEU A 99 3.11 1.00 -3.08
CA LEU A 99 1.93 0.14 -2.95
C LEU A 99 1.75 -0.85 -4.11
N ARG A 100 2.45 -0.64 -5.25
CA ARG A 100 2.54 -1.62 -6.34
C ARG A 100 3.24 -2.91 -5.90
N ASN A 101 4.15 -2.82 -4.92
CA ASN A 101 4.95 -3.95 -4.44
C ASN A 101 4.28 -4.73 -3.30
N GLY A 102 3.24 -4.17 -2.68
CA GLY A 102 2.49 -4.80 -1.60
C GLY A 102 1.78 -3.78 -0.70
N PRO A 103 1.20 -4.22 0.43
CA PRO A 103 0.80 -3.29 1.48
C PRO A 103 1.98 -2.42 1.93
N GLY A 104 1.72 -1.14 2.16
CA GLY A 104 2.73 -0.15 2.54
C GLY A 104 2.51 0.36 3.96
N HIS A 105 3.57 0.48 4.75
CA HIS A 105 3.53 1.04 6.10
C HIS A 105 3.63 2.57 6.04
N TYR A 106 2.80 3.24 6.83
CA TYR A 106 2.85 4.70 6.99
C TYR A 106 4.07 5.06 7.85
N LYS A 107 5.08 5.67 7.24
CA LYS A 107 6.32 6.10 7.91
C LYS A 107 6.09 6.92 9.18
N SER A 108 5.07 7.77 9.16
CA SER A 108 4.68 8.62 10.29
C SER A 108 4.11 7.86 11.50
N THR A 109 3.83 6.56 11.35
CA THR A 109 3.27 5.69 12.39
C THR A 109 4.34 4.77 12.97
N ARG A 110 3.98 4.00 14.01
CA ARG A 110 4.92 3.07 14.66
C ARG A 110 5.15 1.85 13.79
N ILE A 111 6.37 1.32 13.81
CA ILE A 111 6.69 0.06 13.12
C ILE A 111 5.87 -1.10 13.73
N PRO A 112 5.38 -2.06 12.93
CA PRO A 112 4.64 -3.20 13.48
C PRO A 112 5.41 -3.94 14.58
N GLY A 113 4.71 -4.26 15.66
CA GLY A 113 5.22 -4.88 16.89
C GLY A 113 5.71 -3.89 17.95
N HIS A 114 5.78 -2.60 17.64
CA HIS A 114 6.11 -1.56 18.63
C HIS A 114 4.85 -1.06 19.31
N LYS A 115 5.07 -0.41 20.46
CA LYS A 115 3.99 0.25 21.20
C LYS A 115 3.40 1.44 20.42
N GLY A 116 2.09 1.63 20.56
CA GLY A 116 1.29 2.62 19.84
C GLY A 116 0.65 2.08 18.56
N ASN A 117 0.22 2.98 17.66
CA ASN A 117 -0.47 2.62 16.43
C ASN A 117 0.49 2.46 15.24
N SER A 118 0.43 1.30 14.57
CA SER A 118 1.09 1.01 13.31
C SER A 118 0.10 1.04 12.15
N GLY A 119 0.30 1.91 11.17
CA GLY A 119 -0.56 2.01 10.01
C GLY A 119 -0.04 1.21 8.82
N VAL A 120 -0.91 0.45 8.15
CA VAL A 120 -0.60 -0.23 6.88
C VAL A 120 -1.70 0.03 5.86
N ALA A 121 -1.35 0.66 4.74
CA ALA A 121 -2.21 0.82 3.58
C ALA A 121 -2.11 -0.37 2.62
N GLY A 122 -3.17 -0.65 1.88
CA GLY A 122 -3.12 -1.62 0.80
C GLY A 122 -4.21 -1.43 -0.23
N HIS A 123 -3.90 -1.83 -1.47
CA HIS A 123 -4.89 -1.77 -2.55
C HIS A 123 -6.07 -2.70 -2.30
N ARG A 124 -7.27 -2.20 -2.61
CA ARG A 124 -8.50 -3.00 -2.56
C ARG A 124 -8.83 -3.71 -3.87
N THR A 125 -8.39 -3.23 -5.03
CA THR A 125 -8.79 -3.82 -6.32
C THR A 125 -7.67 -4.00 -7.33
N THR A 126 -6.52 -3.34 -7.14
CA THR A 126 -5.38 -3.33 -8.07
C THR A 126 -4.17 -4.03 -7.47
N TYR A 127 -3.16 -4.34 -8.29
CA TYR A 127 -1.84 -4.85 -7.89
C TYR A 127 -1.89 -6.03 -6.89
N GLY A 128 -2.67 -7.06 -7.25
CA GLY A 128 -2.89 -8.24 -6.40
C GLY A 128 -3.81 -7.99 -5.20
N ALA A 129 -4.27 -6.76 -4.99
CA ALA A 129 -5.37 -6.34 -4.13
C ALA A 129 -5.34 -6.98 -2.73
N PRO A 130 -4.27 -6.78 -1.95
CA PRO A 130 -4.09 -7.46 -0.67
C PRO A 130 -5.27 -7.23 0.29
N PHE A 131 -5.94 -6.07 0.21
CA PHE A 131 -7.07 -5.75 1.08
C PHE A 131 -8.42 -5.78 0.34
N ASN A 132 -8.55 -6.57 -0.72
CA ASN A 132 -9.82 -6.71 -1.46
C ASN A 132 -11.00 -7.11 -0.58
N ARG A 133 -10.74 -7.99 0.39
CA ARG A 133 -11.72 -8.61 1.29
C ARG A 133 -11.63 -8.07 2.71
N ILE A 134 -11.01 -6.90 2.91
CA ILE A 134 -10.83 -6.31 4.26
C ILE A 134 -12.17 -6.04 4.97
N ASP A 135 -13.26 -5.87 4.23
CA ASP A 135 -14.63 -5.77 4.74
C ASP A 135 -15.17 -7.05 5.39
N GLU A 136 -14.52 -8.19 5.16
CA GLU A 136 -14.91 -9.49 5.72
C GLU A 136 -14.23 -9.77 7.06
N LEU A 137 -13.32 -8.90 7.52
CA LEU A 137 -12.68 -9.04 8.84
C LEU A 137 -13.68 -8.79 9.96
N LEU A 138 -13.71 -9.73 10.90
CA LEU A 138 -14.59 -9.71 12.06
C LEU A 138 -13.78 -9.54 13.34
N PRO A 139 -14.40 -9.00 14.40
CA PRO A 139 -13.76 -8.93 15.71
C PRO A 139 -13.31 -10.32 16.17
N GLY A 140 -12.07 -10.41 16.64
CA GLY A 140 -11.43 -11.67 17.03
C GLY A 140 -10.52 -12.30 15.97
N ASP A 141 -10.64 -11.91 14.70
CA ASP A 141 -9.77 -12.41 13.63
C ASP A 141 -8.29 -12.05 13.88
N GLU A 142 -7.38 -12.95 13.54
CA GLU A 142 -5.95 -12.77 13.79
C GLU A 142 -5.21 -12.18 12.59
N ILE A 143 -4.32 -11.24 12.88
CA ILE A 143 -3.38 -10.65 11.92
C ILE A 143 -1.97 -10.92 12.46
N ASN A 144 -1.23 -11.76 11.78
CA ASN A 144 0.13 -12.13 12.16
C ASN A 144 1.13 -11.31 11.36
N VAL A 145 2.01 -10.58 12.05
CA VAL A 145 3.05 -9.76 11.44
C VAL A 145 4.42 -10.23 11.88
N ARG A 146 5.26 -10.60 10.92
CA ARG A 146 6.66 -10.95 11.17
C ARG A 146 7.55 -9.80 10.70
N THR A 147 8.37 -9.26 11.59
CA THR A 147 9.40 -8.26 11.27
C THR A 147 10.79 -8.84 11.51
N VAL A 148 11.84 -8.03 11.30
CA VAL A 148 13.20 -8.39 11.73
C VAL A 148 13.34 -8.50 13.25
N GLN A 149 12.43 -7.90 14.02
CA GLN A 149 12.46 -7.88 15.48
C GLN A 149 11.72 -9.06 16.12
N GLY A 150 10.70 -9.63 15.46
CA GLY A 150 9.99 -10.77 16.00
C GLY A 150 8.71 -11.12 15.24
N PHE A 151 7.87 -11.91 15.92
CA PHE A 151 6.54 -12.28 15.46
C PHE A 151 5.52 -11.62 16.39
N PHE A 152 4.59 -10.90 15.80
CA PHE A 152 3.58 -10.14 16.51
C PHE A 152 2.21 -10.60 16.05
N THR A 153 1.35 -10.92 17.01
CA THR A 153 -0.03 -11.32 16.74
C THR A 153 -0.93 -10.17 17.14
N TYR A 154 -1.77 -9.74 16.22
CA TYR A 154 -2.81 -8.76 16.43
C TYR A 154 -4.19 -9.44 16.34
N ARG A 155 -5.17 -8.88 17.03
CA ARG A 155 -6.56 -9.34 17.01
C ARG A 155 -7.48 -8.20 16.61
N VAL A 156 -8.28 -8.40 15.56
CA VAL A 156 -9.23 -7.41 15.07
C VAL A 156 -10.21 -7.04 16.20
N MET A 157 -10.38 -5.75 16.43
CA MET A 157 -11.31 -5.22 17.43
C MET A 157 -12.67 -4.97 16.78
N SER A 158 -13.73 -4.88 17.59
CA SER A 158 -14.98 -4.30 17.08
C SER A 158 -14.82 -2.81 16.82
N ALA A 159 -15.56 -2.27 15.85
CA ALA A 159 -15.56 -0.85 15.54
C ALA A 159 -15.97 -0.02 16.76
N ALA A 160 -16.90 -0.53 17.57
CA ALA A 160 -17.32 0.14 18.81
C ALA A 160 -16.20 0.25 19.85
N GLU A 161 -15.36 -0.79 20.00
CA GLU A 161 -14.22 -0.78 20.92
C GLU A 161 -13.07 0.06 20.38
N ALA A 162 -12.69 -0.16 19.11
CA ALA A 162 -11.54 0.50 18.49
C ALA A 162 -11.70 2.02 18.38
N PHE A 163 -12.94 2.48 18.19
CA PHE A 163 -13.26 3.89 17.94
C PHE A 163 -14.27 4.41 18.96
N ALA A 164 -14.22 3.89 20.19
CA ALA A 164 -15.04 4.39 21.29
C ALA A 164 -14.75 5.89 21.52
N PRO A 165 -15.74 6.72 21.90
CA PRO A 165 -15.54 8.15 22.14
C PRO A 165 -14.44 8.47 23.18
N GLU A 166 -14.22 7.57 24.14
CA GLU A 166 -13.15 7.67 25.13
C GLU A 166 -11.75 7.43 24.55
N ILE A 167 -11.64 6.70 23.44
CA ILE A 167 -10.40 6.40 22.72
C ILE A 167 -10.09 7.50 21.71
N ILE A 168 -11.07 7.89 20.90
CA ILE A 168 -10.89 8.90 19.84
C ILE A 168 -11.07 10.34 20.35
N GLY A 169 -11.49 10.52 21.60
CA GLY A 169 -11.57 11.81 22.26
C GLY A 169 -12.66 12.73 21.69
N GLN A 170 -12.32 14.03 21.52
CA GLN A 170 -13.25 15.07 21.05
C GLN A 170 -13.48 15.08 19.53
N LEU A 171 -13.05 14.03 18.81
CA LEU A 171 -13.38 13.92 17.40
C LEU A 171 -14.90 13.82 17.22
N ASP A 172 -15.46 14.62 16.31
CA ASP A 172 -16.87 14.56 15.92
C ASP A 172 -17.10 13.36 14.99
N TYR A 173 -16.76 12.17 15.49
CA TYR A 173 -16.96 10.91 14.79
C TYR A 173 -17.73 9.97 15.71
N THR A 174 -18.85 9.47 15.21
CA THR A 174 -19.64 8.45 15.89
C THR A 174 -19.71 7.22 15.01
N VAL A 175 -19.34 6.06 15.55
CA VAL A 175 -19.45 4.78 14.86
C VAL A 175 -20.93 4.52 14.56
N PRO A 176 -21.33 4.35 13.28
CA PRO A 176 -22.71 4.02 12.93
C PRO A 176 -23.17 2.74 13.63
N GLU A 177 -24.43 2.69 14.08
CA GLU A 177 -24.98 1.54 14.85
C GLU A 177 -24.79 0.22 14.10
N GLU A 178 -24.97 0.23 12.79
CA GLU A 178 -24.79 -0.94 11.92
C GLU A 178 -23.35 -1.45 11.85
N SER A 179 -22.37 -0.58 12.10
CA SER A 179 -20.94 -0.93 12.03
C SER A 179 -20.37 -1.34 13.38
N LYS A 180 -21.02 -1.01 14.50
CA LYS A 180 -20.49 -1.22 15.86
C LYS A 180 -20.02 -2.64 16.14
N ALA A 181 -20.78 -3.65 15.69
CA ALA A 181 -20.46 -5.06 15.87
C ALA A 181 -19.48 -5.62 14.81
N GLY A 182 -19.22 -4.87 13.74
CA GLY A 182 -18.27 -5.24 12.69
C GLY A 182 -16.83 -4.91 13.06
N GLY A 183 -15.88 -5.40 12.26
CA GLY A 183 -14.45 -5.14 12.45
C GLY A 183 -13.93 -3.86 11.77
N HIS A 184 -14.81 -3.08 11.13
CA HIS A 184 -14.38 -1.94 10.31
C HIS A 184 -15.31 -0.74 10.38
N ILE A 185 -14.76 0.42 10.01
CA ILE A 185 -15.49 1.65 9.76
C ILE A 185 -15.19 2.20 8.37
N ILE A 186 -16.08 3.08 7.88
CA ILE A 186 -15.87 3.84 6.66
C ILE A 186 -15.66 5.30 7.00
N VAL A 187 -14.58 5.90 6.49
CA VAL A 187 -14.15 7.28 6.76
C VAL A 187 -13.86 8.02 5.46
N GLN A 188 -13.68 9.34 5.54
CA GLN A 188 -13.21 10.14 4.42
C GLN A 188 -11.71 9.94 4.18
N PRO A 189 -11.20 10.15 2.95
CA PRO A 189 -9.75 10.08 2.70
C PRO A 189 -8.92 11.06 3.54
N ALA A 190 -9.51 12.19 3.94
CA ALA A 190 -8.86 13.21 4.77
C ALA A 190 -8.84 12.87 6.27
N ASP A 191 -9.52 11.82 6.71
CA ASP A 191 -9.61 11.40 8.11
C ASP A 191 -8.31 10.70 8.58
N THR A 192 -7.21 11.46 8.65
CA THR A 192 -5.89 10.95 9.06
C THR A 192 -5.80 10.62 10.54
N TRP A 193 -6.78 11.06 11.34
CA TRP A 193 -6.87 10.78 12.77
C TRP A 193 -6.89 9.28 13.08
N VAL A 194 -7.33 8.43 12.15
CA VAL A 194 -7.32 6.96 12.28
C VAL A 194 -5.91 6.36 12.43
N LEU A 195 -4.88 7.11 12.03
CA LEU A 195 -3.47 6.75 12.18
C LEU A 195 -2.83 7.35 13.45
N GLY A 196 -3.61 8.08 14.24
CA GLY A 196 -3.15 8.71 15.47
C GLY A 196 -2.75 7.71 16.55
N ASP A 197 -2.11 8.22 17.59
CA ASP A 197 -1.84 7.47 18.82
C ASP A 197 -3.09 7.52 19.71
N PHE A 198 -3.57 6.34 20.09
CA PHE A 198 -4.78 6.14 20.89
C PHE A 198 -4.46 5.68 22.32
N GLY A 199 -3.18 5.59 22.69
CA GLY A 199 -2.74 5.15 24.02
C GLY A 199 -2.72 3.63 24.21
N ASP A 200 -3.02 2.87 23.17
CA ASP A 200 -2.92 1.41 23.12
C ASP A 200 -2.04 0.94 21.95
N ASP A 201 -1.65 -0.33 22.00
CA ASP A 201 -0.79 -0.96 21.01
C ASP A 201 -1.66 -1.60 19.93
N ARG A 202 -1.69 -1.02 18.73
CA ARG A 202 -2.62 -1.46 17.66
C ARG A 202 -2.01 -1.42 16.26
N LEU A 203 -2.62 -2.16 15.36
CA LEU A 203 -2.40 -2.13 13.92
C LEU A 203 -3.65 -1.58 13.23
N THR A 204 -3.49 -0.57 12.40
CA THR A 204 -4.55 0.04 11.59
C THR A 204 -4.34 -0.30 10.13
N LEU A 205 -5.28 -1.03 9.54
CA LEU A 205 -5.29 -1.37 8.11
C LEU A 205 -6.19 -0.40 7.35
N THR A 206 -5.71 0.14 6.23
CA THR A 206 -6.47 1.09 5.40
C THR A 206 -6.56 0.63 3.93
N ALA A 207 -7.73 0.80 3.32
CA ALA A 207 -7.94 0.55 1.89
C ALA A 207 -9.02 1.45 1.30
N CYS A 208 -9.13 1.53 -0.03
CA CYS A 208 -10.16 2.31 -0.72
C CYS A 208 -11.58 1.76 -0.47
N HIS A 209 -12.60 2.62 -0.47
CA HIS A 209 -13.99 2.18 -0.36
C HIS A 209 -14.92 3.11 -1.17
N PRO A 210 -15.98 2.58 -1.82
CA PRO A 210 -16.29 1.16 -2.06
C PRO A 210 -15.28 0.51 -3.03
N LYS A 211 -15.47 -0.78 -3.35
CA LYS A 211 -14.62 -1.44 -4.37
C LYS A 211 -14.70 -0.64 -5.69
N LEU A 212 -13.57 -0.52 -6.38
CA LEU A 212 -13.41 0.26 -7.63
C LEU A 212 -13.58 1.79 -7.47
N SER A 213 -13.60 2.31 -6.24
CA SER A 213 -13.66 3.75 -5.97
C SER A 213 -12.70 4.12 -4.85
N ALA A 214 -12.11 5.31 -4.94
CA ALA A 214 -11.28 5.91 -3.90
C ALA A 214 -12.01 7.01 -3.11
N ALA A 215 -13.33 7.12 -3.23
CA ALA A 215 -14.13 8.19 -2.61
C ALA A 215 -14.07 8.18 -1.08
N ARG A 216 -13.97 7.00 -0.48
CA ARG A 216 -13.86 6.79 0.98
C ARG A 216 -12.74 5.81 1.29
N ARG A 217 -12.49 5.60 2.57
CA ARG A 217 -11.56 4.57 3.07
C ARG A 217 -12.31 3.62 3.99
N ILE A 218 -11.94 2.35 3.93
CA ILE A 218 -12.31 1.34 4.91
C ILE A 218 -11.14 1.14 5.85
N ILE A 219 -11.42 1.15 7.16
CA ILE A 219 -10.43 1.09 8.22
C ILE A 219 -10.75 -0.08 9.14
N VAL A 220 -9.74 -0.90 9.41
CA VAL A 220 -9.79 -1.98 10.42
C VAL A 220 -8.73 -1.69 11.46
N ALA A 221 -9.09 -1.80 12.74
CA ALA A 221 -8.15 -1.69 13.85
C ALA A 221 -8.03 -3.06 14.55
N ALA A 222 -6.81 -3.40 14.94
CA ALA A 222 -6.51 -4.64 15.63
C ALA A 222 -5.54 -4.39 16.79
N GLU A 223 -5.87 -4.88 17.98
CA GLU A 223 -5.03 -4.77 19.17
C GLU A 223 -3.86 -5.75 19.11
N LEU A 224 -2.70 -5.37 19.65
CA LEU A 224 -1.55 -6.25 19.79
C LEU A 224 -1.77 -7.19 20.99
N VAL A 225 -1.81 -8.51 20.75
CA VAL A 225 -2.03 -9.52 21.80
C VAL A 225 -0.76 -10.24 22.24
N SER A 226 0.33 -10.10 21.50
CA SER A 226 1.66 -10.60 21.88
C SER A 226 2.48 -9.52 22.60
N ASP A 227 3.58 -9.91 23.25
CA ASP A 227 4.48 -8.93 23.87
C ASP A 227 5.03 -7.92 22.83
N PRO A 228 4.92 -6.61 23.08
CA PRO A 228 5.51 -5.60 22.21
C PRO A 228 7.03 -5.62 22.31
N VAL A 229 7.67 -5.05 21.30
CA VAL A 229 9.10 -4.72 21.37
C VAL A 229 9.35 -3.79 22.56
N LEU A 230 10.27 -4.20 23.44
CA LEU A 230 10.59 -3.46 24.67
C LEU A 230 11.32 -2.14 24.42
N SER A 231 12.15 -2.07 23.38
CA SER A 231 12.84 -0.87 22.93
C SER A 231 13.28 -0.97 21.48
N SER A 232 13.32 0.16 20.79
CA SER A 232 13.93 0.31 19.48
C SER A 232 14.93 1.47 19.49
N PRO A 233 15.95 1.44 18.62
CA PRO A 233 16.72 2.64 18.34
C PRO A 233 15.76 3.76 17.87
N PRO A 234 16.10 5.04 18.11
CA PRO A 234 15.33 6.15 17.55
C PRO A 234 15.40 6.12 16.01
N PRO A 235 14.36 6.58 15.30
CA PRO A 235 14.43 6.73 13.86
C PRO A 235 15.51 7.74 13.47
N PRO A 236 16.22 7.55 12.34
CA PRO A 236 17.09 8.57 11.77
C PRO A 236 16.34 9.90 11.57
N ALA A 237 17.04 11.04 11.69
CA ALA A 237 16.42 12.36 11.62
C ALA A 237 15.58 12.60 10.35
N ASP A 238 16.04 12.08 9.21
CA ASP A 238 15.38 12.28 7.91
C ASP A 238 14.35 11.19 7.56
N TYR A 239 14.11 10.24 8.46
CA TYR A 239 13.30 9.04 8.17
C TYR A 239 11.87 9.37 7.74
N ILE A 240 11.25 10.32 8.44
CA ILE A 240 9.90 10.83 8.14
C ILE A 240 9.94 11.88 7.01
N ALA A 241 10.98 12.72 6.99
CA ALA A 241 11.12 13.81 6.03
C ALA A 241 11.26 13.31 4.57
N ALA A 242 11.85 12.13 4.38
CA ALA A 242 11.96 11.49 3.07
C ALA A 242 10.60 11.21 2.38
N ASP A 243 9.50 11.15 3.15
CA ASP A 243 8.17 11.00 2.57
C ASP A 243 7.62 12.33 2.03
N SER A 244 7.93 13.44 2.71
CA SER A 244 7.49 14.81 2.38
C SER A 244 8.25 15.47 1.22
N LEU A 245 9.44 14.98 0.87
CA LEU A 245 10.32 15.58 -0.15
C LEU A 245 9.98 15.19 -1.61
N ALA A 246 8.90 14.43 -1.86
CA ALA A 246 8.52 14.01 -3.21
C ALA A 246 7.18 14.59 -3.71
N THR A 247 6.70 15.68 -3.10
CA THR A 247 5.49 16.39 -3.57
C THR A 247 5.77 17.51 -4.57
N GLU A 248 6.99 17.58 -5.12
CA GLU A 248 7.25 18.35 -6.34
C GLU A 248 7.04 17.40 -7.53
N ASP A 249 6.13 17.73 -8.44
CA ASP A 249 5.81 17.03 -9.70
C ASP A 249 4.71 15.95 -9.70
N VAL A 250 3.53 16.25 -9.12
CA VAL A 250 2.28 15.64 -9.61
C VAL A 250 1.44 16.72 -10.29
N ASP A 251 1.50 16.70 -11.63
CA ASP A 251 0.65 17.46 -12.55
C ASP A 251 -0.83 17.17 -12.25
N GLU A 252 -1.49 18.13 -11.62
CA GLU A 252 -2.87 18.08 -11.16
C GLU A 252 -3.84 18.47 -12.28
N SER A 253 -3.68 17.90 -13.48
CA SER A 253 -4.52 18.21 -14.66
C SER A 253 -5.34 17.04 -15.22
N GLU A 254 -5.59 16.00 -14.42
CA GLU A 254 -6.47 14.88 -14.79
C GLU A 254 -7.46 14.54 -13.67
N ALA A 255 -8.23 15.54 -13.20
CA ALA A 255 -9.55 15.32 -12.58
C ALA A 255 -10.27 16.64 -12.33
N THR A 256 -11.09 17.09 -13.27
CA THR A 256 -12.47 17.60 -13.07
C THR A 256 -12.96 18.38 -14.30
N GLY A 257 -13.58 17.66 -15.24
CA GLY A 257 -14.59 18.28 -16.09
C GLY A 257 -15.88 18.40 -15.30
N VAL A 258 -16.14 19.56 -14.70
CA VAL A 258 -17.46 19.98 -14.24
C VAL A 258 -17.68 21.41 -14.70
N VAL A 259 -18.77 21.57 -15.44
CA VAL A 259 -19.28 22.80 -16.00
C VAL A 259 -19.96 23.59 -14.88
N ASP A 260 -19.48 24.80 -14.60
CA ASP A 260 -20.24 25.78 -13.83
C ASP A 260 -20.72 26.87 -14.81
N GLU A 261 -22.03 26.91 -15.02
CA GLU A 261 -22.75 28.04 -15.62
C GLU A 261 -23.25 28.97 -14.51
N ASP A 262 -23.41 30.24 -14.89
CA ASP A 262 -24.09 31.35 -14.21
C ASP A 262 -23.28 32.22 -13.24
N GLU A 263 -22.70 33.31 -13.78
CA GLU A 263 -22.73 34.60 -13.10
C GLU A 263 -22.94 35.74 -14.12
N VAL A 264 -24.07 36.44 -13.95
CA VAL A 264 -24.40 37.72 -14.60
C VAL A 264 -24.19 38.82 -13.55
N VAL A 265 -23.56 39.94 -13.92
CA VAL A 265 -23.99 41.33 -13.66
C VAL A 265 -22.85 42.30 -14.02
N ASP A 266 -23.09 43.01 -15.11
CA ASP A 266 -23.03 44.46 -15.36
C ASP A 266 -21.78 45.35 -15.13
N GLU A 267 -21.71 46.28 -16.09
CA GLU A 267 -21.18 47.64 -16.09
C GLU A 267 -19.76 47.90 -16.63
N GLU A 268 -19.77 48.35 -17.90
CA GLU A 268 -18.80 49.26 -18.50
C GLU A 268 -18.51 50.47 -17.61
N ASN A 269 -17.24 50.89 -17.57
CA ASN A 269 -16.95 52.32 -17.51
C ASN A 269 -15.73 52.69 -18.35
N ASP A 270 -15.86 53.87 -18.92
CA ASP A 270 -15.25 54.35 -20.14
C ASP A 270 -13.88 55.02 -19.94
N ALA A 271 -13.23 55.22 -21.09
CA ALA A 271 -12.35 56.34 -21.42
C ALA A 271 -10.81 56.23 -21.25
N SER A 272 -10.19 56.25 -22.44
CA SER A 272 -9.17 57.23 -22.90
C SER A 272 -7.68 56.85 -22.84
N GLY A 273 -7.13 56.59 -24.04
CA GLY A 273 -5.84 57.17 -24.44
C GLY A 273 -5.04 56.45 -25.54
N GLY A 274 -5.09 56.96 -26.78
CA GLY A 274 -3.86 57.15 -27.59
C GLY A 274 -3.56 56.28 -28.82
N VAL A 275 -4.16 56.63 -29.97
CA VAL A 275 -3.57 56.79 -31.33
C VAL A 275 -2.55 55.77 -31.90
N ALA A 276 -2.95 55.02 -32.94
CA ALA A 276 -2.37 55.02 -34.32
C ALA A 276 -2.77 53.75 -35.15
N GLN A 277 -3.33 53.93 -36.35
CA GLN A 277 -3.49 52.95 -37.45
C GLN A 277 -3.13 53.69 -38.77
N PRO A 278 -2.73 53.08 -39.91
CA PRO A 278 -3.03 51.69 -40.28
C PRO A 278 -2.02 50.88 -41.11
N ALA A 279 -2.11 49.56 -40.96
CA ALA A 279 -1.88 48.57 -42.02
C ALA A 279 -2.90 47.42 -41.82
N GLU A 280 -3.73 47.15 -42.83
CA GLU A 280 -4.83 46.17 -42.79
C GLU A 280 -4.34 44.72 -42.88
N PRO A 281 -4.78 43.83 -41.97
CA PRO A 281 -4.95 42.41 -42.25
C PRO A 281 -6.44 42.05 -42.49
N PRO A 282 -6.72 40.95 -43.23
CA PRO A 282 -8.06 40.57 -43.69
C PRO A 282 -9.04 40.18 -42.56
N PRO A 283 -10.36 40.16 -42.84
CA PRO A 283 -11.40 40.07 -41.82
C PRO A 283 -11.39 38.75 -41.04
N VAL A 284 -11.44 38.90 -39.72
CA VAL A 284 -11.57 37.87 -38.71
C VAL A 284 -13.02 37.38 -38.66
N SER A 285 -13.40 36.55 -39.62
CA SER A 285 -14.61 35.70 -39.51
C SER A 285 -14.45 34.33 -40.15
N GLU A 286 -13.27 34.01 -40.69
CA GLU A 286 -12.98 32.73 -41.34
C GLU A 286 -12.01 31.85 -40.53
N ALA A 287 -11.27 32.41 -39.57
CA ALA A 287 -10.32 31.65 -38.75
C ALA A 287 -10.98 30.78 -37.66
N ALA A 288 -12.22 31.09 -37.25
CA ALA A 288 -12.94 30.27 -36.26
C ALA A 288 -13.57 29.01 -36.87
N ASN A 289 -13.89 29.04 -38.17
CA ASN A 289 -14.42 27.87 -38.88
C ASN A 289 -13.31 26.97 -39.45
N ILE A 290 -12.10 27.51 -39.70
CA ILE A 290 -10.97 26.70 -40.18
C ILE A 290 -10.41 25.80 -39.07
N VAL A 291 -10.40 26.26 -37.82
CA VAL A 291 -9.82 25.48 -36.70
C VAL A 291 -10.79 24.41 -36.18
N ALA A 292 -12.10 24.63 -36.27
CA ALA A 292 -13.11 23.66 -35.86
C ALA A 292 -13.31 22.51 -36.87
N ASP A 293 -13.14 22.77 -38.18
CA ASP A 293 -13.18 21.72 -39.21
C ASP A 293 -11.87 20.89 -39.25
N ASP A 294 -10.70 21.52 -39.06
CA ASP A 294 -9.42 20.77 -39.03
C ASP A 294 -9.29 19.86 -37.79
N LEU A 295 -9.83 20.25 -36.64
CA LEU A 295 -9.78 19.45 -35.40
C LEU A 295 -10.76 18.26 -35.38
N LEU A 296 -11.71 18.20 -36.33
CA LEU A 296 -12.63 17.07 -36.47
C LEU A 296 -12.20 16.07 -37.58
N ASP A 297 -11.24 16.45 -38.44
CA ASP A 297 -10.73 15.60 -39.53
C ASP A 297 -9.39 14.89 -39.20
N GLU A 298 -8.71 15.25 -38.10
CA GLU A 298 -7.48 14.61 -37.64
C GLU A 298 -7.74 13.50 -36.62
N GLY A 299 -8.15 12.33 -37.13
CA GLY A 299 -8.14 11.10 -36.35
C GLY A 299 -6.72 10.72 -35.91
N LEU A 300 -6.61 10.08 -34.73
CA LEU A 300 -5.38 9.75 -33.98
C LEU A 300 -4.27 8.97 -34.71
N ASN A 301 -4.37 8.72 -36.02
CA ASN A 301 -3.35 8.04 -36.83
C ASN A 301 -3.11 8.68 -38.22
N GLY A 302 -3.58 9.91 -38.48
CA GLY A 302 -3.14 10.69 -39.65
C GLY A 302 -3.56 10.16 -41.04
N GLU A 303 -4.56 9.28 -41.14
CA GLU A 303 -5.13 8.86 -42.42
C GLU A 303 -6.45 9.59 -42.72
N ARG A 304 -6.43 10.48 -43.72
CA ARG A 304 -7.62 11.19 -44.22
C ARG A 304 -8.62 10.18 -44.80
N GLY A 305 -9.74 9.94 -44.10
CA GLY A 305 -10.89 9.21 -44.63
C GLY A 305 -11.56 8.19 -43.70
N ALA A 306 -11.01 7.91 -42.52
CA ALA A 306 -11.52 6.82 -41.66
C ALA A 306 -12.58 7.24 -40.62
N LEU A 307 -12.77 8.55 -40.35
CA LEU A 307 -13.62 9.01 -39.25
C LEU A 307 -15.12 8.88 -39.56
N ARG A 308 -15.52 9.23 -40.79
CA ARG A 308 -16.91 9.07 -41.26
C ARG A 308 -17.39 7.62 -41.24
N PRO A 309 -16.65 6.62 -41.76
CA PRO A 309 -17.08 5.24 -41.64
C PRO A 309 -17.07 4.77 -40.18
N ALA A 310 -16.12 5.19 -39.33
CA ALA A 310 -16.11 4.79 -37.92
C ALA A 310 -17.35 5.26 -37.15
N ILE A 311 -17.76 6.51 -37.32
CA ILE A 311 -18.99 7.04 -36.72
C ILE A 311 -20.22 6.32 -37.28
N LEU A 312 -20.25 6.08 -38.59
CA LEU A 312 -21.39 5.43 -39.26
C LEU A 312 -21.53 3.96 -38.83
N TRP A 313 -20.42 3.24 -38.68
CA TRP A 313 -20.39 1.88 -38.13
C TRP A 313 -20.71 1.85 -36.62
N GLY A 314 -20.27 2.86 -35.86
CA GLY A 314 -20.63 3.01 -34.44
C GLY A 314 -22.14 3.21 -34.24
N LEU A 315 -22.75 4.10 -35.02
CA LEU A 315 -24.21 4.30 -35.01
C LEU A 315 -24.96 3.06 -35.49
N ALA A 316 -24.46 2.34 -36.50
CA ALA A 316 -25.04 1.08 -36.95
C ALA A 316 -24.99 0.00 -35.85
N ALA A 317 -23.88 -0.11 -35.12
CA ALA A 317 -23.74 -1.05 -34.00
C ALA A 317 -24.71 -0.72 -32.86
N ILE A 318 -24.87 0.56 -32.53
CA ILE A 318 -25.85 1.02 -31.53
C ILE A 318 -27.28 0.71 -31.99
N ALA A 319 -27.61 0.94 -33.27
CA ALA A 319 -28.93 0.62 -33.81
C ALA A 319 -29.22 -0.89 -33.76
N VAL A 320 -28.24 -1.74 -34.08
CA VAL A 320 -28.36 -3.20 -33.96
C VAL A 320 -28.56 -3.61 -32.50
N TYR A 321 -27.80 -3.04 -31.56
CA TYR A 321 -27.94 -3.32 -30.14
C TYR A 321 -29.32 -2.92 -29.60
N VAL A 322 -29.82 -1.74 -29.96
CA VAL A 322 -31.17 -1.27 -29.58
C VAL A 322 -32.24 -2.16 -30.20
N ALA A 323 -32.11 -2.56 -31.46
CA ALA A 323 -33.03 -3.49 -32.11
C ALA A 323 -33.02 -4.87 -31.44
N PHE A 324 -31.86 -5.37 -31.03
CA PHE A 324 -31.73 -6.66 -30.34
C PHE A 324 -32.33 -6.60 -28.92
N LYS A 325 -32.12 -5.49 -28.21
CA LYS A 325 -32.70 -5.23 -26.88
C LYS A 325 -34.22 -5.09 -26.96
N GLU A 326 -34.75 -4.42 -27.97
CA GLU A 326 -36.20 -4.26 -28.14
C GLU A 326 -36.87 -5.55 -28.63
N LEU A 327 -36.19 -6.32 -29.48
CA LEU A 327 -36.65 -7.65 -29.90
C LEU A 327 -36.63 -8.65 -28.74
N GLY A 328 -35.63 -8.55 -27.84
CA GLY A 328 -35.56 -9.31 -26.59
C GLY A 328 -36.63 -8.92 -25.57
N ARG A 329 -37.11 -7.66 -25.58
CA ARG A 329 -38.27 -7.22 -24.78
C ARG A 329 -39.59 -7.80 -25.29
N ARG A 330 -39.69 -8.06 -26.61
CA ARG A 330 -40.95 -8.45 -27.25
C ARG A 330 -41.16 -9.96 -27.33
N TRP A 331 -40.13 -10.78 -27.15
CA TRP A 331 -40.19 -12.25 -27.24
C TRP A 331 -39.62 -12.93 -26.00
N ARG A 332 -40.30 -13.98 -25.51
CA ARG A 332 -39.96 -14.75 -24.31
C ARG A 332 -38.56 -15.39 -24.47
N MET A 333 -37.61 -14.89 -23.67
CA MET A 333 -36.12 -14.93 -23.69
C MET A 333 -35.35 -16.17 -24.20
N TRP A 334 -35.94 -17.35 -24.39
CA TRP A 334 -35.16 -18.57 -24.60
C TRP A 334 -34.75 -18.88 -26.05
N PRO A 335 -35.55 -18.61 -27.11
CA PRO A 335 -35.13 -18.90 -28.49
C PRO A 335 -34.05 -17.94 -29.01
N ALA A 336 -34.09 -16.67 -28.60
CA ALA A 336 -33.17 -15.64 -29.09
C ALA A 336 -31.73 -15.82 -28.57
N ILE A 337 -31.59 -16.30 -27.33
CA ILE A 337 -30.29 -16.62 -26.74
C ILE A 337 -29.66 -17.82 -27.46
N VAL A 338 -30.45 -18.85 -27.77
CA VAL A 338 -29.97 -20.04 -28.51
C VAL A 338 -29.59 -19.67 -29.95
N LEU A 339 -30.38 -18.82 -30.62
CA LEU A 339 -30.09 -18.41 -31.99
C LEU A 339 -28.88 -17.45 -32.09
N GLY A 340 -28.60 -16.68 -31.04
CA GLY A 340 -27.49 -15.72 -31.00
C GLY A 340 -26.15 -16.32 -30.54
N ILE A 341 -26.17 -17.27 -29.60
CA ILE A 341 -24.94 -17.88 -29.07
C ILE A 341 -24.32 -18.85 -30.09
N ALA A 342 -25.13 -19.60 -30.85
CA ALA A 342 -24.64 -20.57 -31.82
C ALA A 342 -23.66 -19.99 -32.86
N PRO A 343 -23.96 -18.86 -33.55
CA PRO A 343 -23.01 -18.28 -34.51
C PRO A 343 -21.76 -17.71 -33.83
N VAL A 344 -21.85 -17.19 -32.61
CA VAL A 344 -20.68 -16.69 -31.85
C VAL A 344 -19.74 -17.83 -31.47
N VAL A 345 -20.29 -18.96 -31.02
CA VAL A 345 -19.51 -20.15 -30.67
C VAL A 345 -18.85 -20.76 -31.92
N VAL A 346 -19.55 -20.81 -33.05
CA VAL A 346 -18.97 -21.28 -34.32
C VAL A 346 -17.84 -20.34 -34.79
N LEU A 347 -18.03 -19.03 -34.68
CA LEU A 347 -17.02 -18.05 -35.09
C LEU A 347 -15.80 -18.05 -34.16
N MET A 348 -16.00 -18.31 -32.86
CA MET A 348 -14.93 -18.52 -31.88
C MET A 348 -14.18 -19.84 -32.13
N ALA A 349 -14.87 -20.92 -32.49
CA ALA A 349 -14.24 -22.19 -32.84
C ALA A 349 -13.39 -22.08 -34.13
N LEU A 350 -13.92 -21.42 -35.17
CA LEU A 350 -13.18 -21.16 -36.41
C LEU A 350 -11.98 -20.21 -36.21
N SER A 351 -12.08 -19.29 -35.24
CA SER A 351 -10.95 -18.45 -34.82
C SER A 351 -9.85 -19.29 -34.16
N PHE A 352 -10.22 -20.19 -33.25
CA PHE A 352 -9.27 -21.09 -32.58
C PHE A 352 -8.53 -22.01 -33.56
N GLU A 353 -9.24 -22.61 -34.52
CA GLU A 353 -8.61 -23.44 -35.57
C GLU A 353 -7.62 -22.65 -36.45
N LYS A 354 -7.84 -21.34 -36.63
CA LYS A 354 -6.89 -20.49 -37.37
C LYS A 354 -5.68 -20.09 -36.55
N ILE A 355 -5.81 -19.93 -35.23
CA ILE A 355 -4.71 -19.58 -34.34
C ILE A 355 -3.70 -20.72 -34.23
N ASP A 356 -4.15 -21.98 -34.20
CA ASP A 356 -3.27 -23.16 -34.20
C ASP A 356 -2.37 -23.25 -35.45
N ARG A 357 -2.76 -22.61 -36.57
CA ARG A 357 -1.97 -22.56 -37.80
C ARG A 357 -0.89 -21.47 -37.79
N PHE A 358 -0.94 -20.54 -36.84
CA PHE A 358 0.01 -19.44 -36.68
C PHE A 358 1.05 -19.66 -35.57
N LEU A 359 0.93 -20.75 -34.79
CA LEU A 359 1.99 -21.17 -33.89
C LEU A 359 3.08 -21.89 -34.71
N PRO A 360 4.31 -21.36 -34.78
CA PRO A 360 5.41 -22.11 -35.39
C PRO A 360 5.63 -23.39 -34.61
N ALA A 361 5.82 -24.51 -35.31
CA ALA A 361 6.27 -25.74 -34.68
C ALA A 361 7.68 -25.50 -34.11
N GLY A 362 7.75 -25.30 -32.79
CA GLY A 362 8.97 -25.19 -32.00
C GLY A 362 9.01 -26.30 -30.98
#